data_AF-A0A9J5YK94-F1
#
_entry.id   AF-A0A9J5YK94-F1
#
_cell.length_a   1.000
_cell.length_b   1.000
_cell.length_c   1.000
_cell.angle_alpha   90.00
_cell.angle_beta   90.00
_cell.angle_gamma   90.00
#
_symmetry.space_group_name_H-M   'P 1'
#
loop_
_entity.id
_entity.type
_entity.pdbx_description
1 polymer ?
#
loop_
_entity_poly.entity_id
_entity_poly.type
_entity_poly.pdbx_seq_one_letter_code
_entity_poly.pdbx_strand_id
1 'polypeptide(L)'
;MKMLVETPDNSAQKLVLIDTMQRLGVSYHFDNEIEKSIQNIFDTTMSQLQSENDDNLYIVSLRFRLVRQQGHYMSSDVFKQFTDHGGKFKETRDVLGLLSLYEASHMRVHDEEILEEALTFTTTCLESMLPNMTNNSLKVQVTEALSKPIRKTVPRVGARKYIHIYENIEAHNNLLLKFAKLDFNMLQKLHQQELNEITRWWKDLDFAKKLPYARDRFVEGYFWMSGMSFEPQYSRMRKIVAKIFHMNTIIDDTYDAYGTFDELVLFTSAIRDGT
;
A
#
# COMPACT_ATOMS: atom_id res chain seq x y z
N MET A 1 -12.16 2.97 17.71
CA MET A 1 -12.74 1.62 17.77
C MET A 1 -12.20 0.95 19.03
N LYS A 2 -13.02 0.64 20.04
CA LYS A 2 -12.53 0.16 21.36
C LYS A 2 -11.64 -1.09 21.25
N MET A 3 -11.93 -1.96 20.29
CA MET A 3 -11.17 -3.18 19.99
C MET A 3 -9.66 -2.96 19.83
N LEU A 4 -9.22 -1.88 19.14
CA LEU A 4 -7.80 -1.65 18.92
C LEU A 4 -7.08 -1.33 20.22
N VAL A 5 -7.70 -0.59 21.15
CA VAL A 5 -7.11 -0.24 22.44
C VAL A 5 -7.18 -1.41 23.43
N GLU A 6 -8.26 -2.20 23.38
CA GLU A 6 -8.52 -3.31 24.31
C GLU A 6 -7.69 -4.57 23.98
N THR A 7 -7.28 -4.76 22.73
CA THR A 7 -6.47 -5.91 22.32
C THR A 7 -5.02 -5.72 22.81
N PRO A 8 -4.40 -6.69 23.51
CA PRO A 8 -3.03 -6.54 24.01
C PRO A 8 -2.01 -6.37 22.87
N ASP A 9 -1.06 -5.44 23.01
CA ASP A 9 -0.08 -5.13 21.96
C ASP A 9 0.76 -6.34 21.55
N ASN A 10 1.15 -7.19 22.50
CA ASN A 10 2.00 -8.35 22.26
C ASN A 10 1.23 -9.58 21.73
N SER A 11 -0.02 -9.40 21.29
CA SER A 11 -0.86 -10.52 20.85
C SER A 11 -0.88 -10.67 19.33
N ALA A 12 -0.98 -11.91 18.85
CA ALA A 12 -1.22 -12.22 17.45
C ALA A 12 -2.46 -11.49 16.91
N GLN A 13 -3.52 -11.41 17.72
CA GLN A 13 -4.76 -10.73 17.34
C GLN A 13 -4.55 -9.24 17.06
N LYS A 14 -3.63 -8.57 17.78
CA LYS A 14 -3.32 -7.16 17.52
C LYS A 14 -2.69 -6.98 16.14
N LEU A 15 -1.70 -7.80 15.80
CA LEU A 15 -1.04 -7.77 14.49
C LEU A 15 -2.05 -7.97 13.37
N VAL A 16 -2.93 -8.98 13.51
CA VAL A 16 -4.00 -9.27 12.55
C VAL A 16 -4.96 -8.09 12.43
N LEU A 17 -5.35 -7.48 13.55
CA LEU A 17 -6.26 -6.34 13.55
C LEU A 17 -5.65 -5.12 12.84
N ILE A 18 -4.39 -4.78 13.15
CA ILE A 18 -3.68 -3.67 12.50
C ILE A 18 -3.58 -3.92 10.99
N ASP A 19 -3.14 -5.10 10.57
CA ASP A 19 -3.04 -5.46 9.15
C ASP A 19 -4.39 -5.37 8.46
N THR A 20 -5.44 -5.89 9.09
CA THR A 20 -6.81 -5.83 8.55
C THR A 20 -7.27 -4.38 8.37
N MET A 21 -7.02 -3.51 9.36
CA MET A 21 -7.40 -2.09 9.31
C MET A 21 -6.62 -1.33 8.22
N GLN A 22 -5.32 -1.60 8.07
CA GLN A 22 -4.50 -1.04 7.00
C GLN A 22 -4.98 -1.50 5.62
N ARG A 23 -5.20 -2.81 5.44
CA ARG A 23 -5.66 -3.38 4.17
C ARG A 23 -7.09 -2.96 3.81
N LEU A 24 -7.96 -2.68 4.80
CA LEU A 24 -9.29 -2.10 4.57
C LEU A 24 -9.24 -0.58 4.29
N GLY A 25 -8.07 0.05 4.43
CA GLY A 25 -7.88 1.47 4.16
C GLY A 25 -8.58 2.38 5.17
N VAL A 26 -8.68 1.93 6.43
CA VAL A 26 -9.29 2.66 7.55
C VAL A 26 -8.31 2.94 8.69
N SER A 27 -7.05 2.53 8.55
CA SER A 27 -6.00 2.75 9.56
C SER A 27 -5.76 4.22 9.87
N TYR A 28 -5.96 5.12 8.90
CA TYR A 28 -5.74 6.57 9.04
C TYR A 28 -6.62 7.24 10.11
N HIS A 29 -7.68 6.59 10.56
CA HIS A 29 -8.50 7.05 11.70
C HIS A 29 -7.86 6.76 13.06
N PHE A 30 -6.80 5.96 13.08
CA PHE A 30 -6.19 5.38 14.27
C PHE A 30 -4.66 5.42 14.21
N ASP A 31 -4.09 6.38 13.46
CA ASP A 31 -2.65 6.46 13.22
C ASP A 31 -1.85 6.46 14.53
N ASN A 32 -2.27 7.26 15.51
CA ASN A 32 -1.61 7.35 16.82
C ASN A 32 -1.69 6.03 17.59
N GLU A 33 -2.86 5.38 17.62
CA GLU A 33 -3.05 4.11 18.32
C GLU A 33 -2.27 2.97 17.66
N ILE A 34 -2.22 2.94 16.32
CA ILE A 34 -1.45 1.97 15.55
C ILE A 34 0.04 2.20 15.76
N GLU A 35 0.52 3.44 15.65
CA GLU A 35 1.92 3.81 15.87
C GLU A 35 2.39 3.38 17.26
N LYS A 36 1.61 3.72 18.31
CA LYS A 36 1.90 3.29 19.67
C LYS A 36 1.93 1.76 19.83
N SER A 37 0.97 1.08 19.21
CA SER A 37 0.90 -0.40 19.26
C SER A 37 2.14 -1.03 18.59
N ILE A 38 2.53 -0.53 17.41
CA ILE A 38 3.70 -1.01 16.67
C ILE A 38 5.00 -0.74 17.43
N GLN A 39 5.12 0.44 18.06
CA GLN A 39 6.26 0.76 18.93
C GLN A 39 6.37 -0.23 20.09
N ASN A 40 5.26 -0.52 20.79
CA ASN A 40 5.25 -1.49 21.89
C ASN A 40 5.60 -2.91 21.43
N ILE A 41 5.10 -3.33 20.27
CA ILE A 41 5.44 -4.61 19.63
C ILE A 41 6.93 -4.67 19.32
N PHE A 42 7.50 -3.60 18.78
CA PHE A 42 8.91 -3.50 18.45
C PHE A 42 9.77 -3.59 19.71
N ASP A 43 9.48 -2.79 20.73
CA ASP A 43 10.24 -2.77 22.00
C ASP A 43 10.20 -4.13 22.69
N THR A 44 9.04 -4.78 22.73
CA THR A 44 8.88 -6.13 23.27
C THR A 44 9.74 -7.12 22.47
N THR A 45 9.67 -7.08 21.14
CA THR A 45 10.44 -7.99 20.28
C THR A 45 11.94 -7.83 20.52
N MET A 46 12.43 -6.59 20.63
CA MET A 46 13.85 -6.31 20.91
C MET A 46 14.26 -6.81 22.30
N SER A 47 13.39 -6.69 23.31
CA SER A 47 13.66 -7.21 24.66
C SER A 47 13.65 -8.74 24.74
N GLN A 48 12.92 -9.41 23.85
CA GLN A 48 12.73 -10.86 23.82
C GLN A 48 13.71 -11.60 22.90
N LEU A 49 14.64 -10.90 22.23
CA LEU A 49 15.67 -11.47 21.34
C LEU A 49 16.57 -12.54 21.98
N GLN A 50 16.38 -12.89 23.26
CA GLN A 50 17.15 -13.88 23.99
C GLN A 50 16.39 -15.15 24.41
N SER A 51 15.05 -15.28 24.26
CA SER A 51 14.36 -16.39 24.94
C SER A 51 13.26 -17.18 24.23
N GLU A 52 12.68 -16.76 23.10
CA GLU A 52 11.58 -17.54 22.50
C GLU A 52 11.68 -17.63 20.97
N ASN A 53 11.75 -18.86 20.46
CA ASN A 53 11.43 -19.17 19.07
C ASN A 53 9.91 -18.99 18.91
N ASP A 54 9.50 -17.96 18.17
CA ASP A 54 8.13 -17.85 17.69
C ASP A 54 8.00 -18.79 16.48
N ASP A 55 7.64 -20.04 16.74
CA ASP A 55 7.57 -21.11 15.72
C ASP A 55 6.51 -20.84 14.63
N ASN A 56 5.73 -19.76 14.74
CA ASN A 56 4.66 -19.45 13.81
C ASN A 56 5.13 -18.49 12.69
N LEU A 57 5.40 -19.06 11.52
CA LEU A 57 5.82 -18.32 10.32
C LEU A 57 4.88 -17.17 9.96
N TYR A 58 3.57 -17.36 10.12
CA TYR A 58 2.58 -16.31 9.86
C TYR A 58 2.78 -15.10 10.76
N ILE A 59 2.92 -15.33 12.08
CA ILE A 59 3.04 -14.25 13.07
C ILE A 59 4.38 -13.53 12.95
N VAL A 60 5.49 -14.26 12.80
CA VAL A 60 6.81 -13.65 12.63
C VAL A 60 6.85 -12.80 11.36
N SER A 61 6.35 -13.33 10.23
CA SER A 61 6.32 -12.59 8.97
C SER A 61 5.44 -11.35 9.04
N LEU A 62 4.28 -11.45 9.67
CA LEU A 62 3.36 -10.34 9.84
C LEU A 62 3.96 -9.24 10.73
N ARG A 63 4.56 -9.63 11.86
CA ARG A 63 5.25 -8.71 12.78
C ARG A 63 6.39 -7.98 12.07
N PHE A 64 7.24 -8.74 11.39
CA PHE A 64 8.35 -8.19 10.62
C PHE A 64 7.89 -7.15 9.60
N ARG A 65 6.86 -7.50 8.81
CA ARG A 65 6.32 -6.61 7.79
C ARG A 65 5.75 -5.33 8.41
N LEU A 66 4.89 -5.44 9.43
CA LEU A 66 4.23 -4.28 10.04
C LEU A 66 5.22 -3.34 10.74
N VAL A 67 6.21 -3.88 11.44
CA VAL A 67 7.26 -3.09 12.11
C VAL A 67 8.10 -2.33 11.10
N ARG A 68 8.58 -3.02 10.04
CA ARG A 68 9.36 -2.36 8.98
C ARG A 68 8.54 -1.37 8.17
N GLN A 69 7.24 -1.61 7.99
CA GLN A 69 6.35 -0.67 7.30
C GLN A 69 6.26 0.67 8.02
N GLN A 70 6.42 0.69 9.35
CA GLN A 70 6.54 1.93 10.15
C GLN A 70 7.95 2.49 10.29
N GLY A 71 8.93 1.95 9.56
CA GLY A 71 10.28 2.49 9.54
C GLY A 71 11.16 2.05 10.72
N HIS A 72 10.69 1.14 11.56
CA HIS A 72 11.54 0.50 12.56
C HIS A 72 12.41 -0.58 11.93
N TYR A 73 13.70 -0.58 12.27
CA TYR A 73 14.62 -1.63 11.83
C TYR A 73 14.35 -2.92 12.62
N MET A 74 14.02 -4.00 11.92
CA MET A 74 13.98 -5.36 12.45
C MET A 74 14.89 -6.24 11.61
N SER A 75 15.87 -6.91 12.23
CA SER A 75 16.79 -7.80 11.50
C SER A 75 16.05 -8.92 10.78
N SER A 76 16.45 -9.24 9.55
CA SER A 76 15.91 -10.37 8.79
C SER A 76 16.35 -11.74 9.35
N ASP A 77 17.30 -11.75 10.29
CA ASP A 77 17.73 -12.94 11.03
C ASP A 77 16.60 -13.62 11.82
N VAL A 78 15.50 -12.91 12.09
CA VAL A 78 14.29 -13.51 12.69
C VAL A 78 13.75 -14.69 11.88
N PHE A 79 14.10 -14.79 10.59
CA PHE A 79 13.68 -15.89 9.73
C PHE A 79 14.62 -17.11 9.73
N LYS A 80 15.82 -17.02 10.35
CA LYS A 80 16.78 -18.15 10.40
C LYS A 80 16.21 -19.39 11.09
N GLN A 81 15.23 -19.23 11.98
CA GLN A 81 14.53 -20.36 12.61
C GLN A 81 13.75 -21.22 11.60
N PHE A 82 13.31 -20.63 10.49
CA PHE A 82 12.55 -21.31 9.43
C PHE A 82 13.44 -21.89 8.33
N THR A 83 14.76 -21.69 8.40
CA THR A 83 15.71 -22.24 7.44
C THR A 83 16.36 -23.53 7.94
N ASP A 84 16.86 -24.34 7.03
CA ASP A 84 17.74 -25.47 7.31
C ASP A 84 19.21 -25.02 7.52
N HIS A 85 20.11 -25.98 7.74
CA HIS A 85 21.54 -25.70 7.92
C HIS A 85 22.23 -25.13 6.66
N GLY A 86 21.61 -25.28 5.49
CA GLY A 86 22.08 -24.72 4.23
C GLY A 86 21.53 -23.32 3.94
N GLY A 87 20.74 -22.75 4.85
CA GLY A 87 20.11 -21.44 4.68
C GLY A 87 18.92 -21.45 3.71
N LYS A 88 18.31 -22.60 3.46
CA LYS A 88 17.07 -22.71 2.65
C LYS A 88 15.85 -22.80 3.54
N PHE A 89 14.74 -22.15 3.16
CA PHE A 89 13.49 -22.31 3.90
C PHE A 89 13.02 -23.76 3.90
N LYS A 90 12.59 -24.22 5.08
CA LYS A 90 12.00 -25.55 5.25
C LYS A 90 10.65 -25.60 4.51
N GLU A 91 10.44 -26.70 3.77
CA GLU A 91 9.17 -26.97 3.11
C GLU A 91 7.99 -26.94 4.10
N THR A 92 6.91 -26.25 3.73
CA THR A 92 5.69 -26.14 4.53
C THR A 92 4.46 -26.12 3.63
N ARG A 93 3.33 -26.58 4.17
CA ARG A 93 2.01 -26.48 3.51
C ARG A 93 1.15 -25.36 4.09
N ASP A 94 1.70 -24.57 5.01
CA ASP A 94 1.01 -23.41 5.56
C ASP A 94 0.97 -22.27 4.55
N VAL A 95 -0.09 -22.23 3.74
CA VAL A 95 -0.28 -21.20 2.72
C VAL A 95 -0.38 -19.80 3.34
N LEU A 96 -0.93 -19.66 4.55
CA LEU A 96 -1.08 -18.36 5.19
C LEU A 96 0.27 -17.82 5.68
N GLY A 97 1.10 -18.70 6.26
CA GLY A 97 2.50 -18.43 6.58
C GLY A 97 3.32 -18.07 5.36
N LEU A 98 3.22 -18.86 4.28
CA LEU A 98 3.90 -18.58 3.00
C LEU A 98 3.50 -17.25 2.39
N LEU A 99 2.20 -16.93 2.36
CA LEU A 99 1.69 -15.65 1.86
C LEU A 99 2.22 -14.49 2.71
N SER A 100 2.30 -14.65 4.02
CA SER A 100 2.78 -13.58 4.90
C SER A 100 4.29 -13.38 4.80
N LEU A 101 5.07 -14.46 4.63
CA LEU A 101 6.49 -14.40 4.34
C LEU A 101 6.75 -13.78 2.96
N TYR A 102 5.94 -14.11 1.96
CA TYR A 102 5.98 -13.49 0.63
C TYR A 102 5.82 -11.97 0.75
N GLU A 103 4.77 -11.51 1.43
CA GLU A 103 4.53 -10.07 1.62
C GLU A 103 5.65 -9.40 2.44
N ALA A 104 6.18 -10.07 3.46
CA ALA A 104 7.30 -9.61 4.27
C ALA A 104 8.60 -9.46 3.45
N SER A 105 8.87 -10.38 2.52
CA SER A 105 10.08 -10.36 1.68
C SER A 105 10.16 -9.14 0.74
N HIS A 106 9.03 -8.48 0.45
CA HIS A 106 9.01 -7.20 -0.27
C HIS A 106 9.43 -6.00 0.59
N MET A 107 9.69 -6.20 1.89
CA MET A 107 10.30 -5.22 2.80
C MET A 107 11.82 -5.33 2.89
N ARG A 108 12.45 -6.15 2.05
CA ARG A 108 13.90 -6.31 2.01
C ARG A 108 14.63 -5.04 1.59
N VAL A 109 15.84 -4.87 2.10
CA VAL A 109 16.83 -3.90 1.63
C VAL A 109 18.02 -4.62 0.99
N HIS A 110 19.03 -3.87 0.56
CA HIS A 110 20.25 -4.45 0.02
C HIS A 110 20.94 -5.37 1.04
N ASP A 111 21.59 -6.42 0.54
CA ASP A 111 22.39 -7.38 1.30
C ASP A 111 21.61 -8.25 2.30
N GLU A 112 20.30 -8.44 2.09
CA GLU A 112 19.45 -9.34 2.88
C GLU A 112 19.13 -10.65 2.14
N GLU A 113 20.15 -11.49 1.95
CA GLU A 113 20.06 -12.77 1.21
C GLU A 113 18.91 -13.67 1.67
N ILE A 114 18.64 -13.73 2.99
CA ILE A 114 17.54 -14.53 3.54
C ILE A 114 16.16 -14.07 3.04
N LEU A 115 15.97 -12.77 2.77
CA LEU A 115 14.70 -12.28 2.24
C LEU A 115 14.61 -12.42 0.72
N GLU A 116 15.75 -12.41 0.01
CA GLU A 116 15.79 -12.77 -1.40
C GLU A 116 15.40 -14.24 -1.59
N GLU A 117 15.99 -15.12 -0.78
CA GLU A 117 15.65 -16.54 -0.76
C GLU A 117 14.20 -16.76 -0.31
N ALA A 118 13.70 -16.03 0.70
CA ALA A 118 12.30 -16.05 1.10
C ALA A 118 11.35 -15.69 -0.04
N LEU A 119 11.67 -14.66 -0.82
CA LEU A 119 10.86 -14.24 -1.95
C LEU A 119 10.82 -15.35 -3.02
N THR A 120 11.98 -15.91 -3.37
CA THR A 120 12.05 -17.00 -4.36
C THR A 120 11.28 -18.22 -3.88
N PHE A 121 11.55 -18.69 -2.66
CA PHE A 121 10.89 -19.85 -2.06
C PHE A 121 9.36 -19.68 -2.03
N THR A 122 8.88 -18.59 -1.42
CA THR A 122 7.44 -18.37 -1.27
C THR A 122 6.74 -18.20 -2.61
N THR A 123 7.36 -17.52 -3.59
CA THR A 123 6.79 -17.39 -4.94
C THR A 123 6.56 -18.77 -5.57
N THR A 124 7.60 -19.62 -5.58
CA THR A 124 7.52 -20.97 -6.14
C THR A 124 6.48 -21.83 -5.43
N CYS A 125 6.47 -21.83 -4.09
CA CYS A 125 5.49 -22.60 -3.31
C CYS A 125 4.05 -22.12 -3.60
N LEU A 126 3.80 -20.81 -3.54
CA LEU A 126 2.47 -20.24 -3.76
C LEU A 126 1.95 -20.51 -5.17
N GLU A 127 2.78 -20.35 -6.20
CA GLU A 127 2.41 -20.65 -7.59
C GLU A 127 2.06 -22.13 -7.77
N SER A 128 2.86 -23.04 -7.18
CA SER A 128 2.61 -24.48 -7.26
C SER A 128 1.33 -24.94 -6.54
N MET A 129 0.98 -24.28 -5.43
CA MET A 129 -0.19 -24.62 -4.63
C MET A 129 -1.49 -24.03 -5.20
N LEU A 130 -1.41 -22.88 -5.88
CA LEU A 130 -2.56 -22.08 -6.33
C LEU A 130 -3.65 -22.88 -7.09
N PRO A 131 -3.33 -23.81 -8.02
CA PRO A 131 -4.34 -24.58 -8.74
C PRO A 131 -5.21 -25.44 -7.82
N ASN A 132 -4.64 -25.97 -6.74
CA ASN A 132 -5.26 -26.95 -5.84
C ASN A 132 -5.89 -26.31 -4.58
N MET A 133 -5.84 -24.99 -4.43
CA MET A 133 -6.42 -24.31 -3.28
C MET A 133 -7.96 -24.38 -3.29
N THR A 134 -8.54 -24.89 -2.19
CA THR A 134 -9.99 -25.02 -1.99
C THR A 134 -10.62 -23.81 -1.28
N ASN A 135 -9.85 -23.08 -0.47
CA ASN A 135 -10.33 -21.87 0.19
C ASN A 135 -10.34 -20.70 -0.82
N ASN A 136 -11.53 -20.33 -1.28
CA ASN A 136 -11.71 -19.26 -2.28
C ASN A 136 -11.14 -17.91 -1.81
N SER A 137 -11.36 -17.52 -0.56
CA SER A 137 -10.88 -16.24 -0.03
C SER A 137 -9.34 -16.17 0.01
N LEU A 138 -8.70 -17.26 0.44
CA LEU A 138 -7.24 -17.35 0.49
C LEU A 138 -6.64 -17.45 -0.92
N LYS A 139 -7.29 -18.20 -1.82
CA LYS A 139 -6.90 -18.30 -3.22
C LYS A 139 -6.88 -16.94 -3.91
N VAL A 140 -7.92 -16.13 -3.70
CA VAL A 140 -7.96 -14.75 -4.23
C VAL A 140 -6.83 -13.91 -3.64
N GLN A 141 -6.54 -14.02 -2.33
CA GLN A 141 -5.44 -13.29 -1.70
C GLN A 141 -4.08 -13.67 -2.29
N VAL A 142 -3.82 -14.96 -2.52
CA VAL A 142 -2.56 -15.43 -3.13
C VAL A 142 -2.45 -14.93 -4.57
N THR A 143 -3.52 -15.05 -5.38
CA THR A 143 -3.53 -14.53 -6.77
C THR A 143 -3.23 -13.04 -6.81
N GLU A 144 -3.87 -12.24 -5.94
CA GLU A 144 -3.65 -10.80 -5.88
C GLU A 144 -2.22 -10.45 -5.45
N ALA A 145 -1.69 -11.13 -4.44
CA ALA A 145 -0.33 -10.91 -3.95
C ALA A 145 0.73 -11.24 -5.01
N LEU A 146 0.62 -12.40 -5.68
CA LEU A 146 1.52 -12.80 -6.77
C LEU A 146 1.47 -11.84 -7.96
N SER A 147 0.30 -11.24 -8.23
CA SER A 147 0.17 -10.19 -9.25
C SER A 147 0.81 -8.88 -8.80
N LYS A 148 0.51 -8.44 -7.57
CA LYS A 148 1.09 -7.23 -6.98
C LYS A 148 1.08 -7.31 -5.45
N PRO A 149 2.27 -7.34 -4.80
CA PRO A 149 2.33 -7.41 -3.34
C PRO A 149 1.77 -6.14 -2.70
N ILE A 150 1.36 -6.26 -1.43
CA ILE A 150 0.82 -5.15 -0.62
C ILE A 150 1.74 -3.93 -0.69
N ARG A 151 3.06 -4.13 -0.53
CA ARG A 151 4.06 -3.05 -0.52
C ARG A 151 4.11 -2.21 -1.81
N LYS A 152 3.68 -2.78 -2.94
CA LYS A 152 3.66 -2.14 -4.26
C LYS A 152 2.27 -1.69 -4.69
N THR A 153 1.25 -1.92 -3.86
CA THR A 153 -0.15 -1.63 -4.17
C THR A 153 -0.54 -0.26 -3.62
N VAL A 154 -1.21 0.55 -4.45
CA VAL A 154 -1.77 1.83 -4.02
C VAL A 154 -2.84 1.57 -2.96
N PRO A 155 -2.75 2.14 -1.75
CA PRO A 155 -3.59 1.76 -0.62
C PRO A 155 -5.08 1.76 -0.93
N ARG A 156 -5.59 2.78 -1.63
CA ARG A 156 -7.02 2.88 -1.95
C ARG A 156 -7.50 1.82 -2.95
N VAL A 157 -6.65 1.43 -3.90
CA VAL A 157 -6.94 0.35 -4.85
C VAL A 157 -6.94 -1.00 -4.12
N GLY A 158 -5.94 -1.20 -3.25
CA GLY A 158 -5.85 -2.37 -2.37
C GLY A 158 -7.08 -2.50 -1.48
N ALA A 159 -7.49 -1.42 -0.83
CA ALA A 159 -8.67 -1.38 0.04
C ALA A 159 -9.96 -1.78 -0.69
N ARG A 160 -10.17 -1.28 -1.92
CA ARG A 160 -11.35 -1.66 -2.73
C ARG A 160 -11.42 -3.17 -2.95
N LYS A 161 -10.30 -3.79 -3.30
CA LYS A 161 -10.22 -5.24 -3.53
C LYS A 161 -10.37 -6.02 -2.21
N TYR A 162 -9.67 -5.57 -1.17
CA TYR A 162 -9.63 -6.26 0.10
C TYR A 162 -10.96 -6.21 0.85
N ILE A 163 -11.77 -5.16 0.72
CA ILE A 163 -13.13 -5.14 1.28
C ILE A 163 -13.95 -6.34 0.78
N HIS A 164 -13.86 -6.67 -0.52
CA HIS A 164 -14.57 -7.81 -1.08
C HIS A 164 -13.99 -9.15 -0.59
N ILE A 165 -12.66 -9.26 -0.49
CA ILE A 165 -12.01 -10.45 0.08
C ILE A 165 -12.44 -10.65 1.54
N TYR A 166 -12.39 -9.58 2.35
CA TYR A 166 -12.68 -9.61 3.78
C TYR A 166 -14.13 -9.99 4.07
N GLU A 167 -15.08 -9.54 3.24
CA GLU A 167 -16.48 -9.95 3.32
C GLU A 167 -16.69 -11.47 3.13
N ASN A 168 -15.81 -12.13 2.37
CA ASN A 168 -15.87 -13.56 2.11
C ASN A 168 -15.03 -14.40 3.11
N ILE A 169 -14.39 -13.78 4.10
CA ILE A 169 -13.70 -14.51 5.18
C ILE A 169 -14.75 -14.90 6.22
N GLU A 170 -14.87 -16.18 6.54
CA GLU A 170 -15.91 -16.70 7.46
C GLU A 170 -15.90 -16.03 8.85
N ALA A 171 -14.71 -15.80 9.40
CA ALA A 171 -14.52 -15.20 10.73
C ALA A 171 -14.35 -13.67 10.73
N HIS A 172 -14.77 -12.96 9.67
CA HIS A 172 -14.57 -11.52 9.58
C HIS A 172 -15.39 -10.75 10.63
N ASN A 173 -14.90 -9.58 11.02
CA ASN A 173 -15.59 -8.70 11.95
C ASN A 173 -16.62 -7.83 11.19
N ASN A 174 -17.90 -8.12 11.39
CA ASN A 174 -19.02 -7.41 10.74
C ASN A 174 -18.99 -5.88 10.98
N LEU A 175 -18.63 -5.44 12.19
CA LEU A 175 -18.57 -4.01 12.51
C LEU A 175 -17.44 -3.32 11.74
N LEU A 176 -16.26 -3.95 11.66
CA LEU A 176 -15.12 -3.45 10.92
C LEU A 176 -15.41 -3.40 9.41
N LEU A 177 -16.03 -4.45 8.85
CA LEU A 177 -16.44 -4.47 7.44
C LEU A 177 -17.43 -3.33 7.13
N LYS A 178 -18.44 -3.16 7.98
CA LYS A 178 -19.42 -2.08 7.82
C LYS A 178 -18.76 -0.71 7.89
N PHE A 179 -17.85 -0.51 8.84
CA PHE A 179 -17.08 0.72 8.96
C PHE A 179 -16.25 1.00 7.69
N ALA A 180 -15.51 0.00 7.20
CA ALA A 180 -14.71 0.12 5.99
C ALA A 180 -15.54 0.46 4.73
N LYS A 181 -16.72 -0.15 4.56
CA LYS A 181 -17.62 0.17 3.44
C LYS A 181 -18.16 1.60 3.52
N LEU A 182 -18.57 2.05 4.71
CA LEU A 182 -19.07 3.41 4.93
C LEU A 182 -17.97 4.46 4.69
N ASP A 183 -16.78 4.23 5.26
CA ASP A 183 -15.62 5.09 5.07
C ASP A 183 -15.21 5.17 3.59
N PHE A 184 -15.14 4.03 2.89
CA PHE A 184 -14.83 3.99 1.46
C PHE A 184 -15.78 4.87 0.66
N ASN A 185 -17.09 4.75 0.91
CA ASN A 185 -18.10 5.51 0.20
C ASN A 185 -18.05 7.01 0.54
N MET A 186 -17.75 7.36 1.80
CA MET A 186 -17.59 8.74 2.22
C MET A 186 -16.39 9.40 1.53
N LEU A 187 -15.23 8.74 1.53
CA LEU A 187 -14.04 9.20 0.81
C LEU A 187 -14.29 9.31 -0.69
N GLN A 188 -14.95 8.33 -1.30
CA GLN A 188 -15.28 8.37 -2.72
C GLN A 188 -16.14 9.59 -3.08
N LYS A 189 -17.13 9.95 -2.24
CA LYS A 189 -17.93 11.16 -2.44
C LYS A 189 -17.09 12.44 -2.34
N LEU A 190 -16.19 12.51 -1.36
CA LEU A 190 -15.24 13.62 -1.24
C LEU A 190 -14.38 13.74 -2.51
N HIS A 191 -13.82 12.63 -2.98
CA HIS A 191 -12.97 12.61 -4.17
C HIS A 191 -13.74 13.01 -5.43
N GLN A 192 -15.01 12.61 -5.56
CA GLN A 192 -15.88 13.05 -6.66
C GLN A 192 -16.17 14.56 -6.61
N GLN A 193 -16.38 15.12 -5.42
CA GLN A 193 -16.55 16.57 -5.24
C GLN A 193 -15.29 17.34 -5.65
N GLU A 194 -14.12 16.87 -5.21
CA GLU A 194 -12.82 17.43 -5.61
C GLU A 194 -12.65 17.36 -7.13
N LEU A 195 -12.86 16.19 -7.74
CA LEU A 195 -12.76 16.01 -9.19
C LEU A 195 -13.69 16.96 -9.94
N ASN A 196 -14.93 17.16 -9.48
CA ASN A 196 -15.88 18.11 -10.07
C ASN A 196 -15.41 19.57 -9.97
N GLU A 197 -14.79 19.97 -8.86
CA GLU A 197 -14.22 21.32 -8.71
C GLU A 197 -13.07 21.55 -9.67
N ILE A 198 -12.11 20.62 -9.71
CA ILE A 198 -10.92 20.79 -10.54
C ILE A 198 -11.31 20.67 -12.03
N THR A 199 -12.30 19.83 -12.39
CA THR A 199 -12.80 19.70 -13.77
C THR A 199 -13.42 21.01 -14.26
N ARG A 200 -14.17 21.71 -13.39
CA ARG A 200 -14.71 23.05 -13.73
C ARG A 200 -13.59 24.05 -13.98
N TRP A 201 -12.62 24.11 -13.07
CA TRP A 201 -11.42 24.95 -13.25
C TRP A 201 -10.68 24.65 -14.57
N TRP A 202 -10.54 23.38 -14.95
CA TRP A 202 -9.89 22.99 -16.21
C TRP A 202 -10.67 23.47 -17.43
N LYS A 203 -12.00 23.32 -17.41
CA LYS A 203 -12.88 23.80 -18.49
C LYS A 203 -12.83 25.32 -18.64
N ASP A 204 -12.75 26.06 -17.52
CA ASP A 204 -12.67 27.53 -17.54
C ASP A 204 -11.40 28.05 -18.22
N LEU A 205 -10.31 27.27 -18.24
CA LEU A 205 -9.07 27.62 -18.95
C LEU A 205 -9.19 27.44 -20.47
N ASP A 206 -10.13 26.61 -20.93
CA ASP A 206 -10.39 26.27 -22.34
C ASP A 206 -9.13 25.72 -23.07
N PHE A 207 -8.25 25.02 -22.35
CA PHE A 207 -7.01 24.47 -22.91
C PHE A 207 -7.26 23.39 -23.96
N ALA A 208 -8.35 22.64 -23.87
CA ALA A 208 -8.72 21.68 -24.91
C ALA A 208 -8.86 22.35 -26.30
N LYS A 209 -9.23 23.64 -26.36
CA LYS A 209 -9.28 24.40 -27.62
C LYS A 209 -8.01 25.20 -27.89
N LYS A 210 -7.41 25.79 -26.85
CA LYS A 210 -6.22 26.66 -26.99
C LYS A 210 -4.95 25.86 -27.27
N LEU A 211 -4.85 24.65 -26.74
CA LEU A 211 -3.69 23.77 -26.81
C LEU A 211 -4.14 22.36 -27.23
N PRO A 212 -4.72 22.20 -28.44
CA PRO A 212 -5.31 20.93 -28.87
C PRO A 212 -4.28 19.82 -29.08
N TYR A 213 -2.99 20.15 -29.11
CA TYR A 213 -1.88 19.19 -29.17
C TYR A 213 -1.65 18.49 -27.82
N ALA A 214 -2.00 19.13 -26.70
CA ALA A 214 -1.74 18.61 -25.37
C ALA A 214 -2.78 17.54 -25.00
N ARG A 215 -2.32 16.49 -24.32
CA ARG A 215 -3.14 15.36 -23.86
C ARG A 215 -4.08 15.81 -22.75
N ASP A 216 -5.38 15.51 -22.90
CA ASP A 216 -6.38 15.72 -21.85
C ASP A 216 -6.60 14.43 -21.04
N ARG A 217 -5.82 14.26 -19.96
CA ARG A 217 -5.86 13.09 -19.05
C ARG A 217 -6.26 13.48 -17.63
N PHE A 218 -7.35 14.24 -17.57
CA PHE A 218 -7.72 14.95 -16.37
C PHE A 218 -8.02 14.04 -15.16
N VAL A 219 -8.80 12.99 -15.42
CA VAL A 219 -9.25 12.05 -14.39
C VAL A 219 -8.07 11.21 -13.90
N GLU A 220 -7.17 10.84 -14.81
CA GLU A 220 -5.96 10.08 -14.52
C GLU A 220 -5.01 10.89 -13.64
N GLY A 221 -4.78 12.17 -13.95
CA GLY A 221 -3.94 13.05 -13.13
C GLY A 221 -4.48 13.23 -11.71
N TYR A 222 -5.79 13.38 -11.55
CA TYR A 222 -6.40 13.41 -10.22
C TYR A 222 -6.31 12.06 -9.50
N PHE A 223 -6.50 10.95 -10.22
CA PHE A 223 -6.37 9.60 -9.65
C PHE A 223 -4.98 9.39 -9.03
N TRP A 224 -3.90 9.85 -9.68
CA TRP A 224 -2.55 9.82 -9.13
C TRP A 224 -2.46 10.52 -7.77
N MET A 225 -3.06 11.71 -7.63
CA MET A 225 -3.03 12.47 -6.37
C MET A 225 -3.81 11.77 -5.26
N SER A 226 -4.98 11.21 -5.59
CA SER A 226 -5.75 10.40 -4.64
C SER A 226 -5.01 9.13 -4.22
N GLY A 227 -4.14 8.58 -5.08
CA GLY A 227 -3.32 7.42 -4.77
C GLY A 227 -2.19 7.71 -3.79
N MET A 228 -1.64 8.93 -3.81
CA MET A 228 -0.55 9.36 -2.93
C MET A 228 -1.04 9.73 -1.52
N SER A 229 -2.18 10.41 -1.42
CA SER A 229 -2.74 10.86 -0.14
C SER A 229 -4.25 10.90 -0.25
N PHE A 230 -4.95 9.84 0.19
CA PHE A 230 -6.39 9.70 0.00
C PHE A 230 -7.21 10.31 1.15
N GLU A 231 -6.58 10.59 2.28
CA GLU A 231 -7.21 10.96 3.54
C GLU A 231 -7.86 12.36 3.47
N PRO A 232 -8.96 12.62 4.19
CA PRO A 232 -9.73 13.86 4.02
C PRO A 232 -8.93 15.15 4.27
N GLN A 233 -8.02 15.14 5.25
CA GLN A 233 -7.20 16.30 5.63
C GLN A 233 -6.32 16.81 4.48
N TYR A 234 -5.98 15.96 3.51
CA TYR A 234 -5.15 16.32 2.36
C TYR A 234 -5.97 16.82 1.15
N SER A 235 -7.27 17.08 1.31
CA SER A 235 -8.16 17.54 0.22
C SER A 235 -7.62 18.78 -0.51
N ARG A 236 -7.20 19.81 0.23
CA ARG A 236 -6.64 21.03 -0.37
C ARG A 236 -5.36 20.74 -1.14
N MET A 237 -4.48 19.90 -0.57
CA MET A 237 -3.23 19.49 -1.19
C MET A 237 -3.51 18.74 -2.50
N ARG A 238 -4.37 17.70 -2.49
CA ARG A 238 -4.76 16.97 -3.70
C ARG A 238 -5.27 17.89 -4.80
N LYS A 239 -6.15 18.84 -4.48
CA LYS A 239 -6.68 19.80 -5.46
C LYS A 239 -5.59 20.67 -6.06
N ILE A 240 -4.66 21.19 -5.26
CA ILE A 240 -3.56 22.04 -5.74
C ILE A 240 -2.58 21.23 -6.59
N VAL A 241 -2.12 20.09 -6.08
CA VAL A 241 -1.12 19.27 -6.79
C VAL A 241 -1.71 18.68 -8.06
N ALA A 242 -3.01 18.32 -8.08
CA ALA A 242 -3.68 17.95 -9.33
C ALA A 242 -3.61 19.07 -10.37
N LYS A 243 -3.89 20.32 -10.01
CA LYS A 243 -3.77 21.45 -10.95
C LYS A 243 -2.35 21.61 -11.48
N ILE A 244 -1.36 21.57 -10.59
CA ILE A 244 0.07 21.67 -10.95
C ILE A 244 0.45 20.52 -11.90
N PHE A 245 0.02 19.30 -11.60
CA PHE A 245 0.29 18.12 -12.42
C PHE A 245 -0.23 18.32 -13.85
N HIS A 246 -1.47 18.80 -14.01
CA HIS A 246 -2.03 19.06 -15.35
C HIS A 246 -1.32 20.20 -16.10
N MET A 247 -0.86 21.25 -15.40
CA MET A 247 -0.03 22.27 -16.03
C MET A 247 1.30 21.67 -16.50
N ASN A 248 1.91 20.81 -15.69
CA ASN A 248 3.15 20.12 -16.06
C ASN A 248 2.97 19.18 -17.25
N THR A 249 1.82 18.50 -17.39
CA THR A 249 1.58 17.65 -18.57
C THR A 249 1.47 18.46 -19.86
N ILE A 250 0.90 19.68 -19.81
CA ILE A 250 0.90 20.58 -20.97
C ILE A 250 2.33 21.01 -21.31
N ILE A 251 3.12 21.37 -20.28
CA ILE A 251 4.50 21.80 -20.48
C ILE A 251 5.32 20.63 -21.08
N ASP A 252 5.17 19.41 -20.54
CA ASP A 252 5.76 18.18 -21.08
C ASP A 252 5.44 18.02 -22.58
N ASP A 253 4.15 18.04 -22.94
CA ASP A 253 3.68 17.96 -24.34
C ASP A 253 4.23 19.08 -25.24
N THR A 254 4.48 20.25 -24.64
CA THR A 254 5.06 21.38 -25.34
C THR A 254 6.54 21.14 -25.64
N TYR A 255 7.30 20.56 -24.71
CA TYR A 255 8.72 20.31 -24.91
C TYR A 255 9.02 19.06 -25.74
N ASP A 256 8.22 18.00 -25.63
CA ASP A 256 8.52 16.70 -26.23
C ASP A 256 7.92 16.51 -27.64
N ALA A 257 6.79 17.17 -27.93
CA ALA A 257 6.00 16.88 -29.12
C ALA A 257 5.62 18.11 -29.96
N TYR A 258 5.59 19.32 -29.38
CA TYR A 258 5.03 20.49 -30.09
C TYR A 258 6.04 21.60 -30.39
N GLY A 259 6.74 22.10 -29.38
CA GLY A 259 7.60 23.28 -29.48
C GLY A 259 8.89 23.01 -30.27
N THR A 260 9.27 23.97 -31.11
CA THR A 260 10.59 23.95 -31.75
C THR A 260 11.69 24.37 -30.77
N PHE A 261 12.95 24.00 -31.05
CA PHE A 261 14.07 24.35 -30.18
C PHE A 261 14.14 25.85 -29.86
N ASP A 262 13.98 26.71 -30.87
CA ASP A 262 14.05 28.16 -30.70
C ASP A 262 12.91 28.70 -29.83
N GLU A 263 11.69 28.19 -29.99
CA GLU A 263 10.54 28.52 -29.13
C GLU A 263 10.75 28.06 -27.70
N LEU A 264 11.30 26.85 -27.50
CA LEU A 264 11.55 26.29 -26.17
C LEU A 264 12.67 27.01 -25.43
N VAL A 265 13.70 27.51 -26.12
CA VAL A 265 14.75 28.36 -25.51
C VAL A 265 14.14 29.65 -24.96
N LEU A 266 13.25 30.30 -25.74
CA LEU A 266 12.54 31.50 -25.32
C LEU A 266 11.60 31.20 -24.14
N PHE A 267 10.78 30.15 -24.24
CA PHE A 267 9.87 29.73 -23.18
C PHE A 267 10.61 29.40 -21.87
N THR A 268 11.73 28.67 -21.95
CA THR A 268 12.57 28.35 -20.78
C THR A 268 13.12 29.62 -20.13
N SER A 269 13.59 30.57 -20.94
CA SER A 269 14.15 31.83 -20.44
C SER A 269 13.08 32.66 -19.74
N ALA A 270 11.89 32.79 -20.33
CA ALA A 270 10.74 33.48 -19.73
C ALA A 270 10.39 32.93 -18.33
N ILE A 271 10.30 31.60 -18.19
CA ILE A 271 10.01 30.95 -16.90
C ILE A 271 11.14 31.17 -15.87
N ARG A 272 12.41 31.07 -16.29
CA ARG A 272 13.56 31.29 -15.41
C ARG A 272 13.62 32.72 -14.90
N ASP A 273 13.34 33.68 -15.77
CA ASP A 273 13.54 35.11 -15.52
C ASP A 273 12.27 35.77 -14.92
N GLY A 274 11.13 35.06 -14.92
CA GLY A 274 9.87 35.50 -14.32
C GLY A 274 9.12 36.54 -15.16
N THR A 275 9.37 36.56 -16.47
CA THR A 275 8.83 37.52 -17.45
C THR A 275 7.89 36.86 -18.42
#